data_AF-A0A355QEY2-F1
#
_entry.id   AF-A0A355QEY2-F1
#
_cell.length_a   1.000
_cell.length_b   1.000
_cell.length_c   1.000
_cell.angle_alpha   90.00
_cell.angle_beta   90.00
_cell.angle_gamma   90.00
#
_symmetry.space_group_name_H-M   'P 1'
#
loop_
_entity.id
_entity.type
_entity.pdbx_description
1 polymer ?
#
loop_
_entity_poly.entity_id
_entity_poly.type
_entity_poly.pdbx_seq_one_letter_code
_entity_poly.pdbx_strand_id
1 'polypeptide(L)'
;MHEFDRESEELIQSVFRYALERIRNEPPLDGPMSATELQSMVGQTVTPEGLGGTEALRRYTEHLAPASISADHPRYLAFIAGAPTKAAAVFDLVIGASSLCGSTWLDGAGMVFAENQALRWIADLAGMPDSAGGCFATGGTMANLSALVTARHDANAKRTAAGLDRPARWAMLAAESAHSSVDSAARVMDVDVLLARVDGDRRLRGDAVAEAIAGRPDGTEVFAVVATAGTT
;
A
#
# COMPACT_ATOMS: atom_id res chain seq x y z
N MET A 1 -18.33 27.97 -0.16
CA MET A 1 -18.94 26.67 -0.53
C MET A 1 -19.04 26.71 -2.04
N HIS A 2 -18.37 25.81 -2.76
CA HIS A 2 -18.32 25.82 -4.22
C HIS A 2 -19.74 25.62 -4.77
N GLU A 3 -20.26 26.62 -5.47
CA GLU A 3 -21.62 26.59 -6.03
C GLU A 3 -21.62 25.67 -7.25
N PHE A 4 -22.64 24.81 -7.36
CA PHE A 4 -22.76 23.92 -8.52
C PHE A 4 -23.32 24.73 -9.70
N ASP A 5 -22.47 24.98 -10.68
CA ASP A 5 -22.81 25.72 -11.88
C ASP A 5 -22.71 24.85 -13.15
N ARG A 6 -23.03 25.45 -14.29
CA ARG A 6 -22.99 24.76 -15.58
C ARG A 6 -21.58 24.27 -15.94
N GLU A 7 -20.55 25.04 -15.59
CA GLU A 7 -19.16 24.66 -15.85
C GLU A 7 -18.79 23.40 -15.05
N SER A 8 -19.21 23.33 -13.79
CA SER A 8 -19.06 22.15 -12.94
C SER A 8 -19.77 20.94 -13.51
N GLU A 9 -21.00 21.11 -14.02
CA GLU A 9 -21.75 20.03 -14.66
C GLU A 9 -21.06 19.51 -15.93
N GLU A 10 -20.60 20.40 -16.82
CA GLU A 10 -19.89 20.06 -18.05
C GLU A 10 -18.57 19.32 -17.76
N LEU A 11 -17.83 19.76 -16.74
CA LEU A 11 -16.61 19.10 -16.28
C LEU A 11 -16.91 17.69 -15.78
N ILE A 12 -17.93 17.55 -14.92
CA ILE A 12 -18.34 16.25 -14.37
C ILE A 12 -18.68 15.28 -15.51
N GLN A 13 -19.51 15.71 -16.47
CA GLN A 13 -19.87 14.88 -17.63
C GLN A 13 -18.63 14.48 -18.45
N SER A 14 -17.66 15.36 -18.60
CA SER A 14 -16.41 15.09 -19.32
C SER A 14 -15.54 14.07 -18.60
N VAL A 15 -15.40 14.18 -17.27
CA VAL A 15 -14.69 13.20 -16.42
C VAL A 15 -15.38 11.84 -16.48
N PHE A 16 -16.70 11.78 -16.36
CA PHE A 16 -17.47 10.54 -16.47
C PHE A 16 -17.28 9.87 -17.83
N ARG A 17 -17.27 10.65 -18.92
CA ARG A 17 -17.06 10.13 -20.27
C ARG A 17 -15.68 9.48 -20.40
N TYR A 18 -14.64 10.19 -19.97
CA TYR A 18 -13.27 9.66 -19.97
C TYR A 18 -13.15 8.38 -19.13
N ALA A 19 -13.66 8.38 -17.90
CA ALA A 19 -13.62 7.22 -17.02
C ALA A 19 -14.37 6.02 -17.61
N LEU A 20 -15.55 6.25 -18.19
CA LEU A 20 -16.34 5.21 -18.85
C LEU A 20 -15.59 4.61 -20.04
N GLU A 21 -14.97 5.43 -20.88
CA GLU A 21 -14.16 4.97 -22.02
C GLU A 21 -12.96 4.13 -21.55
N ARG A 22 -12.27 4.58 -20.49
CA ARG A 22 -11.13 3.88 -19.90
C ARG A 22 -11.47 2.54 -19.23
N ILE A 23 -12.67 2.42 -18.66
CA ILE A 23 -13.17 1.17 -18.04
C ILE A 23 -13.74 0.21 -19.10
N ARG A 24 -14.32 0.75 -20.17
CA ARG A 24 -14.94 -0.03 -21.25
C ARG A 24 -13.89 -0.70 -22.12
N ASN A 25 -12.85 0.03 -22.47
CA ASN A 25 -11.87 -0.38 -23.47
C ASN A 25 -10.57 -0.87 -22.81
N GLU A 26 -9.84 -1.72 -23.53
CA GLU A 26 -8.46 -2.03 -23.17
C GLU A 26 -7.59 -0.81 -23.50
N PRO A 27 -6.90 -0.21 -22.51
CA PRO A 27 -6.03 0.93 -22.77
C PRO A 27 -4.84 0.49 -23.65
N PRO A 28 -4.20 1.40 -24.40
CA PRO A 28 -2.91 1.10 -25.00
C PRO A 28 -1.85 0.80 -23.93
N LEU A 29 -0.82 0.04 -24.31
CA LEU A 29 0.39 -0.11 -23.49
C LEU A 29 1.25 1.15 -23.67
N ASP A 30 0.82 2.20 -22.99
CA ASP A 30 1.49 3.49 -22.89
C ASP A 30 2.90 3.37 -22.28
N GLY A 31 3.66 4.47 -22.29
CA GLY A 31 5.08 4.44 -21.92
C GLY A 31 5.55 5.70 -21.21
N PRO A 32 6.63 5.61 -20.42
CA PRO A 32 7.16 6.76 -19.71
C PRO A 32 7.78 7.77 -20.67
N MET A 33 7.72 9.05 -20.29
CA MET A 33 8.43 10.15 -20.94
C MET A 33 9.32 10.86 -19.93
N SER A 34 10.36 11.56 -20.39
CA SER A 34 11.22 12.34 -19.50
C SER A 34 10.48 13.57 -18.95
N ALA A 35 10.92 14.05 -17.79
CA ALA A 35 10.36 15.25 -17.18
C ALA A 35 10.49 16.48 -18.10
N THR A 36 11.59 16.59 -18.85
CA THR A 36 11.80 17.69 -19.81
C THR A 36 10.81 17.63 -20.96
N GLU A 37 10.57 16.46 -21.55
CA GLU A 37 9.57 16.30 -22.62
C GLU A 37 8.17 16.66 -22.13
N LEU A 38 7.78 16.15 -20.94
CA LEU A 38 6.49 16.49 -20.33
C LEU A 38 6.37 17.99 -20.08
N GLN A 39 7.40 18.62 -19.51
CA GLN A 39 7.42 20.06 -19.24
C GLN A 39 7.24 20.88 -20.53
N SER A 40 7.85 20.46 -21.64
CA SER A 40 7.68 21.10 -22.95
C SER A 40 6.27 20.94 -23.52
N MET A 41 5.60 19.82 -23.26
CA MET A 41 4.23 19.56 -23.76
C MET A 41 3.15 20.25 -22.91
N VAL A 42 3.22 20.12 -21.58
CA VAL A 42 2.14 20.58 -20.68
C VAL A 42 2.40 21.94 -20.05
N GLY A 43 3.62 22.45 -20.11
CA GLY A 43 4.01 23.71 -19.48
C GLY A 43 3.84 23.69 -17.95
N GLN A 44 3.67 24.87 -17.35
CA GLN A 44 3.36 24.98 -15.93
C GLN A 44 1.89 24.60 -15.68
N THR A 45 1.66 23.52 -14.93
CA THR A 45 0.30 22.99 -14.67
C THR A 45 -0.35 23.51 -13.40
N VAL A 46 0.44 24.14 -12.51
CA VAL A 46 -0.03 24.75 -11.26
C VAL A 46 0.31 26.23 -11.30
N THR A 47 -0.72 27.08 -11.40
CA THR A 47 -0.61 28.53 -11.50
C THR A 47 -1.55 29.21 -10.49
N PRO A 48 -1.28 30.46 -10.06
CA PRO A 48 -2.16 31.20 -9.16
C PRO A 48 -3.59 31.38 -9.69
N GLU A 49 -3.72 31.50 -11.02
CA GLU A 49 -5.01 31.68 -11.70
C GLU A 49 -5.78 30.36 -11.87
N GLY A 50 -5.10 29.22 -11.69
CA GLY A 50 -5.61 27.90 -12.05
C GLY A 50 -5.71 27.71 -13.57
N LEU A 51 -5.80 26.45 -14.00
CA LEU A 51 -6.05 26.13 -15.41
C LEU A 51 -7.55 26.04 -15.75
N GLY A 52 -8.41 25.88 -14.73
CA GLY A 52 -9.78 25.40 -14.91
C GLY A 52 -9.84 23.89 -15.11
N GLY A 53 -10.95 23.27 -14.71
CA GLY A 53 -11.07 21.81 -14.72
C GLY A 53 -11.01 21.20 -16.12
N THR A 54 -11.60 21.88 -17.11
CA THR A 54 -11.64 21.41 -18.50
C THR A 54 -10.24 21.37 -19.12
N GLU A 55 -9.43 22.42 -18.95
CA GLU A 55 -8.06 22.45 -19.46
C GLU A 55 -7.15 21.48 -18.69
N ALA A 56 -7.35 21.33 -17.39
CA ALA A 56 -6.64 20.33 -16.59
C ALA A 56 -6.93 18.90 -17.09
N LEU A 57 -8.20 18.57 -17.35
CA LEU A 57 -8.60 17.28 -17.91
C LEU A 57 -8.03 17.08 -19.31
N ARG A 58 -8.04 18.11 -20.17
CA ARG A 58 -7.46 18.05 -21.52
C ARG A 58 -5.96 17.72 -21.46
N ARG A 59 -5.17 18.46 -20.68
CA ARG A 59 -3.72 18.18 -20.53
C ARG A 59 -3.45 16.81 -19.95
N TYR A 60 -4.26 16.37 -18.99
CA TYR A 60 -4.14 15.04 -18.42
C TYR A 60 -4.38 13.96 -19.48
N THR A 61 -5.50 14.04 -20.20
CA THR A 61 -5.90 13.02 -21.17
C THR A 61 -5.01 12.99 -22.41
N GLU A 62 -4.54 14.14 -22.90
CA GLU A 62 -3.70 14.21 -24.11
C GLU A 62 -2.22 13.91 -23.87
N HIS A 63 -1.70 14.18 -22.66
CA HIS A 63 -0.25 14.15 -22.41
C HIS A 63 0.16 13.34 -21.19
N LEU A 64 -0.50 13.51 -20.03
CA LEU A 64 -0.04 12.90 -18.78
C LEU A 64 -0.46 11.43 -18.64
N ALA A 65 -1.70 11.09 -19.02
CA ALA A 65 -2.18 9.72 -18.98
C ALA A 65 -1.42 8.81 -19.97
N PRO A 66 -1.18 9.21 -21.24
CA PRO A 66 -0.37 8.42 -22.17
C PRO A 66 1.11 8.30 -21.79
N ALA A 67 1.60 9.14 -20.87
CA ALA A 67 2.95 9.04 -20.32
C ALA A 67 3.04 8.08 -19.11
N SER A 68 1.96 7.34 -18.81
CA SER A 68 1.85 6.41 -17.68
C SER A 68 1.53 5.01 -18.18
N ILE A 69 2.28 4.00 -17.74
CA ILE A 69 2.03 2.61 -18.15
C ILE A 69 0.74 2.11 -17.50
N SER A 70 -0.21 1.62 -18.30
CA SER A 70 -1.44 1.00 -17.83
C SER A 70 -1.15 -0.38 -17.21
N ALA A 71 -1.15 -0.45 -15.88
CA ALA A 71 -0.83 -1.66 -15.11
C ALA A 71 -1.87 -2.79 -15.25
N ASP A 72 -3.08 -2.47 -15.69
CA ASP A 72 -4.18 -3.40 -16.01
C ASP A 72 -4.14 -3.91 -17.46
N HIS A 73 -3.17 -3.48 -18.27
CA HIS A 73 -2.98 -4.00 -19.62
C HIS A 73 -2.49 -5.47 -19.57
N PRO A 74 -3.06 -6.43 -20.34
CA PRO A 74 -2.66 -7.85 -20.33
C PRO A 74 -1.18 -8.16 -20.59
N ARG A 75 -0.52 -7.32 -21.40
CA ARG A 75 0.93 -7.34 -21.65
C ARG A 75 1.80 -6.62 -20.60
N TYR A 76 1.22 -6.06 -19.55
CA TYR A 76 1.97 -5.55 -18.41
C TYR A 76 2.42 -6.72 -17.53
N LEU A 77 3.63 -7.21 -17.78
CA LEU A 77 4.21 -8.38 -17.10
C LEU A 77 5.26 -8.00 -16.05
N ALA A 78 5.31 -6.72 -15.66
CA ALA A 78 6.26 -6.20 -14.69
C ALA A 78 5.65 -6.15 -13.28
N PHE A 79 6.49 -6.30 -12.26
CA PHE A 79 6.13 -6.17 -10.84
C PHE A 79 4.91 -7.01 -10.42
N ILE A 80 4.21 -6.57 -9.37
CA ILE A 80 2.96 -7.15 -8.89
C ILE A 80 1.92 -6.03 -8.99
N ALA A 81 1.35 -5.84 -10.17
CA ALA A 81 0.31 -4.84 -10.38
C ALA A 81 -1.02 -5.27 -9.76
N GLY A 82 -1.75 -4.29 -9.22
CA GLY A 82 -3.16 -4.44 -8.90
C GLY A 82 -4.01 -4.21 -10.15
N ALA A 83 -4.95 -5.12 -10.43
CA ALA A 83 -6.00 -4.94 -11.43
C ALA A 83 -7.36 -4.96 -10.71
N PRO A 84 -7.90 -3.81 -10.27
CA PRO A 84 -9.17 -3.77 -9.57
C PRO A 84 -10.29 -4.25 -10.49
N THR A 85 -11.35 -4.80 -9.91
CA THR A 85 -12.56 -5.12 -10.68
C THR A 85 -13.23 -3.84 -11.18
N LYS A 86 -13.99 -3.95 -12.28
CA LYS A 86 -14.78 -2.81 -12.79
C LYS A 86 -15.73 -2.24 -11.74
N ALA A 87 -16.29 -3.10 -10.88
CA ALA A 87 -17.15 -2.68 -9.78
C ALA A 87 -16.40 -1.83 -8.75
N ALA A 88 -15.18 -2.25 -8.36
CA ALA A 88 -14.34 -1.48 -7.45
C ALA A 88 -13.99 -0.10 -8.02
N ALA A 89 -13.56 -0.05 -9.29
CA ALA A 89 -13.21 1.21 -9.95
C ALA A 89 -14.38 2.21 -10.02
N VAL A 90 -15.61 1.74 -10.28
CA VAL A 90 -16.80 2.62 -10.31
C VAL A 90 -17.21 3.03 -8.89
N PHE A 91 -17.04 2.16 -7.89
CA PHE A 91 -17.42 2.49 -6.51
C PHE A 91 -16.47 3.51 -5.87
N ASP A 92 -15.20 3.54 -6.28
CA ASP A 92 -14.25 4.60 -5.87
C ASP A 92 -14.74 6.01 -6.22
N LEU A 93 -15.50 6.16 -7.31
CA LEU A 93 -16.13 7.44 -7.65
C LEU A 93 -17.21 7.84 -6.63
N VAL A 94 -18.01 6.88 -6.17
CA VAL A 94 -19.01 7.11 -5.12
C VAL A 94 -18.33 7.52 -3.83
N ILE A 95 -17.26 6.83 -3.44
CA ILE A 95 -16.48 7.17 -2.24
C ILE A 95 -15.88 8.58 -2.36
N GLY A 96 -15.24 8.90 -3.48
CA GLY A 96 -14.64 10.21 -3.74
C GLY A 96 -15.65 11.36 -3.70
N ALA A 97 -16.86 11.15 -4.24
CA ALA A 97 -17.93 12.14 -4.21
C ALA A 97 -18.55 12.31 -2.81
N SER A 98 -18.49 11.29 -1.96
CA SER A 98 -19.17 11.28 -0.66
C SER A 98 -18.42 12.05 0.44
N SER A 99 -17.15 12.42 0.24
CA SER A 99 -16.34 13.20 1.19
C SER A 99 -16.38 12.65 2.64
N LEU A 100 -16.34 11.33 2.78
CA LEU A 100 -16.53 10.66 4.08
C LEU A 100 -15.24 10.64 4.90
N CYS A 101 -15.37 10.75 6.23
CA CYS A 101 -14.28 10.59 7.18
C CYS A 101 -14.53 9.36 8.07
N GLY A 102 -13.73 8.31 7.88
CA GLY A 102 -13.85 7.05 8.63
C GLY A 102 -12.99 6.98 9.89
N SER A 103 -12.62 8.12 10.50
CA SER A 103 -11.67 8.15 11.62
C SER A 103 -12.25 7.58 12.92
N THR A 104 -13.57 7.64 13.10
CA THR A 104 -14.26 7.11 14.27
C THR A 104 -15.55 6.39 13.86
N TRP A 105 -16.08 5.55 14.76
CA TRP A 105 -17.40 4.95 14.56
C TRP A 105 -18.51 6.02 14.44
N LEU A 106 -18.39 7.13 15.18
CA LEU A 106 -19.38 8.21 15.16
C LEU A 106 -19.51 8.83 13.75
N ASP A 107 -18.39 9.04 13.07
CA ASP A 107 -18.34 9.69 11.76
C ASP A 107 -18.49 8.69 10.59
N GLY A 108 -18.18 7.40 10.83
CA GLY A 108 -17.96 6.43 9.75
C GLY A 108 -18.57 5.04 9.97
N ALA A 109 -19.55 4.86 10.84
CA ALA A 109 -20.12 3.55 11.20
C ALA A 109 -20.39 2.63 10.01
N GLY A 110 -20.99 3.14 8.93
CA GLY A 110 -21.28 2.35 7.72
C GLY A 110 -20.03 1.84 7.00
N MET A 111 -18.98 2.66 6.90
CA MET A 111 -17.70 2.27 6.28
C MET A 111 -16.96 1.27 7.16
N VAL A 112 -16.89 1.52 8.47
CA VAL A 112 -16.23 0.63 9.42
C VAL A 112 -16.93 -0.74 9.44
N PHE A 113 -18.26 -0.76 9.41
CA PHE A 113 -19.02 -2.00 9.30
C PHE A 113 -18.70 -2.75 8.01
N ALA A 114 -18.70 -2.09 6.86
CA ALA A 114 -18.39 -2.71 5.57
C ALA A 114 -16.94 -3.25 5.51
N GLU A 115 -15.98 -2.50 6.04
CA GLU A 115 -14.58 -2.94 6.16
C GLU A 115 -14.47 -4.21 7.01
N ASN A 116 -15.11 -4.24 8.18
CA ASN A 116 -15.09 -5.40 9.06
C ASN A 116 -15.71 -6.66 8.40
N GLN A 117 -16.77 -6.49 7.61
CA GLN A 117 -17.37 -7.59 6.85
C GLN A 117 -16.41 -8.14 5.79
N ALA A 118 -15.71 -7.26 5.06
CA ALA A 118 -14.73 -7.66 4.07
C ALA A 118 -13.51 -8.36 4.71
N LEU A 119 -13.01 -7.83 5.83
CA LEU A 119 -11.90 -8.42 6.57
C LEU A 119 -12.24 -9.80 7.14
N ARG A 120 -13.44 -9.97 7.70
CA ARG A 120 -13.90 -11.29 8.18
C ARG A 120 -13.93 -12.30 7.04
N TRP A 121 -14.49 -11.92 5.89
CA TRP A 121 -14.50 -12.80 4.72
C TRP A 121 -13.10 -13.18 4.22
N ILE A 122 -12.15 -12.23 4.18
CA ILE A 122 -10.75 -12.49 3.82
C ILE A 122 -10.08 -13.44 4.84
N ALA A 123 -10.33 -13.23 6.13
CA ALA A 123 -9.81 -14.09 7.19
C ALA A 123 -10.36 -15.52 7.07
N ASP A 124 -11.65 -15.68 6.72
CA ASP A 124 -12.27 -16.98 6.46
C ASP A 124 -11.63 -17.69 5.26
N LEU A 125 -11.40 -16.97 4.16
CA LEU A 125 -10.71 -17.50 2.98
C LEU A 125 -9.29 -17.98 3.30
N ALA A 126 -8.60 -17.29 4.21
CA ALA A 126 -7.27 -17.65 4.67
C ALA A 126 -7.27 -18.75 5.75
N GLY A 127 -8.44 -19.23 6.19
CA GLY A 127 -8.57 -20.23 7.26
C GLY A 127 -8.14 -19.73 8.64
N MET A 128 -8.21 -18.42 8.88
CA MET A 128 -7.85 -17.81 10.16
C MET A 128 -8.95 -17.99 11.22
N PRO A 129 -8.61 -18.03 12.52
CA PRO A 129 -9.59 -18.24 13.59
C PRO A 129 -10.60 -17.10 13.71
N ASP A 130 -11.71 -17.35 14.43
CA ASP A 130 -12.74 -16.35 14.71
C ASP A 130 -12.21 -15.12 15.47
N SER A 131 -11.14 -15.31 16.24
CA SER A 131 -10.45 -14.23 16.94
C SER A 131 -9.59 -13.33 16.04
N ALA A 132 -9.44 -13.68 14.76
CA ALA A 132 -8.69 -12.87 13.81
C ALA A 132 -9.43 -11.55 13.52
N GLY A 133 -8.67 -10.46 13.50
CA GLY A 133 -9.12 -9.13 13.10
C GLY A 133 -8.10 -8.48 12.18
N GLY A 134 -8.38 -7.25 11.75
CA GLY A 134 -7.47 -6.51 10.89
C GLY A 134 -7.97 -5.09 10.61
N CYS A 135 -7.25 -4.41 9.73
CA CYS A 135 -7.64 -3.16 9.09
C CYS A 135 -7.02 -3.10 7.70
N PHE A 136 -7.61 -2.34 6.78
CA PHE A 136 -6.95 -2.09 5.50
C PHE A 136 -5.77 -1.11 5.68
N ALA A 137 -4.64 -1.43 5.05
CA ALA A 137 -3.47 -0.55 4.97
C ALA A 137 -3.29 -0.04 3.54
N THR A 138 -2.59 1.09 3.38
CA THR A 138 -2.33 1.70 2.07
C THR A 138 -1.37 0.90 1.18
N GLY A 139 -0.78 -0.17 1.70
CA GLY A 139 0.09 -1.10 0.96
C GLY A 139 0.89 -2.01 1.88
N GLY A 140 1.59 -2.98 1.29
CA GLY A 140 2.37 -3.99 2.03
C GLY A 140 3.45 -3.40 2.94
N THR A 141 4.11 -2.30 2.54
CA THR A 141 5.11 -1.62 3.37
C THR A 141 4.51 -1.09 4.67
N MET A 142 3.35 -0.41 4.61
CA MET A 142 2.69 0.13 5.79
C MET A 142 2.09 -0.97 6.66
N ALA A 143 1.57 -2.04 6.05
CA ALA A 143 1.12 -3.22 6.78
C ALA A 143 2.27 -3.87 7.56
N ASN A 144 3.43 -4.08 6.93
CA ASN A 144 4.63 -4.61 7.58
C ASN A 144 5.10 -3.72 8.73
N LEU A 145 5.18 -2.40 8.51
CA LEU A 145 5.58 -1.46 9.56
C LEU A 145 4.60 -1.52 10.75
N SER A 146 3.30 -1.52 10.49
CA SER A 146 2.27 -1.60 11.54
C SER A 146 2.38 -2.89 12.37
N ALA A 147 2.54 -4.04 11.70
CA ALA A 147 2.71 -5.33 12.36
C ALA A 147 3.99 -5.38 13.20
N LEU A 148 5.11 -4.88 12.67
CA LEU A 148 6.40 -4.88 13.36
C LEU A 148 6.44 -3.92 14.55
N VAL A 149 5.85 -2.74 14.43
CA VAL A 149 5.71 -1.80 15.56
C VAL A 149 4.88 -2.44 16.67
N THR A 150 3.79 -3.11 16.32
CA THR A 150 2.94 -3.85 17.27
C THR A 150 3.73 -4.96 17.97
N ALA A 151 4.47 -5.79 17.21
CA ALA A 151 5.29 -6.87 17.77
C ALA A 151 6.36 -6.34 18.73
N ARG A 152 7.06 -5.26 18.37
CA ARG A 152 8.06 -4.63 19.24
C ARG A 152 7.43 -4.03 20.49
N HIS A 153 6.26 -3.43 20.37
CA HIS A 153 5.53 -2.89 21.52
C HIS A 153 5.16 -4.00 22.51
N ASP A 154 4.59 -5.10 22.02
CA ASP A 154 4.25 -6.28 22.84
C ASP A 154 5.49 -6.91 23.50
N ALA A 155 6.60 -7.05 22.76
CA ALA A 155 7.86 -7.55 23.31
C ALA A 155 8.39 -6.66 24.45
N ASN A 156 8.34 -5.33 24.29
CA ASN A 156 8.70 -4.41 25.37
C ASN A 156 7.76 -4.56 26.58
N ALA A 157 6.45 -4.66 26.36
CA ALA A 157 5.48 -4.83 27.44
C ALA A 157 5.73 -6.11 28.25
N LYS A 158 6.03 -7.22 27.58
CA LYS A 158 6.40 -8.49 28.21
C LYS A 158 7.67 -8.38 29.06
N ARG A 159 8.69 -7.67 28.59
CA ARG A 159 9.92 -7.43 29.35
C ARG A 159 9.66 -6.60 30.59
N THR A 160 8.92 -5.49 30.45
CA THR A 160 8.53 -4.64 31.58
C THR A 160 7.75 -5.44 32.62
N ALA A 161 6.79 -6.28 32.21
CA ALA A 161 6.04 -7.14 33.11
C ALA A 161 6.93 -8.18 33.82
N ALA A 162 8.02 -8.60 33.20
CA ALA A 162 9.02 -9.48 33.79
C ALA A 162 10.08 -8.74 34.63
N GLY A 163 9.98 -7.42 34.80
CA GLY A 163 10.96 -6.61 35.53
C GLY A 163 12.30 -6.45 34.81
N LEU A 164 12.33 -6.64 33.49
CA LEU A 164 13.53 -6.53 32.67
C LEU A 164 13.57 -5.20 31.92
N ASP A 165 14.75 -4.59 31.86
CA ASP A 165 15.01 -3.41 31.03
C ASP A 165 14.93 -3.75 29.53
N ARG A 166 14.82 -2.73 28.68
CA ARG A 166 14.93 -2.90 27.23
C ARG A 166 16.29 -3.51 26.85
N PRO A 167 16.36 -4.35 25.80
CA PRO A 167 17.64 -4.82 25.29
C PRO A 167 18.46 -3.64 24.74
N ALA A 168 19.78 -3.83 24.64
CA ALA A 168 20.67 -2.83 24.06
C ALA A 168 20.31 -2.55 22.59
N ARG A 169 19.95 -3.61 21.85
CA ARG A 169 19.42 -3.53 20.49
C ARG A 169 18.20 -4.42 20.31
N TRP A 170 17.18 -3.89 19.64
CA TRP A 170 16.10 -4.69 19.10
C TRP A 170 16.47 -5.13 17.69
N ALA A 171 16.11 -6.36 17.34
CA ALA A 171 16.25 -6.87 15.99
C ALA A 171 14.98 -7.58 15.51
N MET A 172 14.72 -7.50 14.21
CA MET A 172 13.83 -8.43 13.53
C MET A 172 14.65 -9.41 12.71
N LEU A 173 14.10 -10.59 12.45
CA LEU A 173 14.72 -11.59 11.58
C LEU A 173 13.94 -11.69 10.28
N ALA A 174 14.66 -11.77 9.16
CA ALA A 174 14.06 -12.00 7.85
C ALA A 174 14.92 -12.94 7.00
N ALA A 175 14.35 -13.46 5.92
CA ALA A 175 15.14 -14.16 4.91
C ALA A 175 16.07 -13.17 4.19
N GLU A 176 17.23 -13.63 3.72
CA GLU A 176 18.13 -12.83 2.86
C GLU A 176 17.45 -12.35 1.55
N SER A 177 16.37 -13.02 1.14
CA SER A 177 15.54 -12.67 -0.02
C SER A 177 14.31 -11.82 0.33
N ALA A 178 14.25 -11.23 1.53
CA ALA A 178 13.11 -10.43 1.95
C ALA A 178 12.96 -9.14 1.13
N HIS A 179 11.73 -8.68 0.98
CA HIS A 179 11.45 -7.44 0.27
C HIS A 179 12.07 -6.22 0.98
N SER A 180 12.52 -5.23 0.21
CA SER A 180 13.19 -4.01 0.70
C SER A 180 12.37 -3.18 1.71
N SER A 181 11.06 -3.41 1.80
CA SER A 181 10.21 -2.83 2.85
C SER A 181 10.64 -3.23 4.26
N VAL A 182 11.26 -4.40 4.43
CA VAL A 182 11.74 -4.87 5.74
C VAL A 182 12.86 -3.96 6.24
N ASP A 183 13.86 -3.69 5.41
CA ASP A 183 14.95 -2.77 5.74
C ASP A 183 14.43 -1.35 5.99
N SER A 184 13.44 -0.92 5.20
CA SER A 184 12.80 0.39 5.39
C SER A 184 12.11 0.49 6.75
N ALA A 185 11.35 -0.55 7.13
CA ALA A 185 10.70 -0.62 8.44
C ALA A 185 11.72 -0.66 9.58
N ALA A 186 12.84 -1.37 9.40
CA ALA A 186 13.91 -1.43 10.38
C ALA A 186 14.51 -0.05 10.66
N ARG A 187 14.82 0.71 9.60
CA ARG A 187 15.35 2.08 9.70
C ARG A 187 14.37 3.03 10.39
N VAL A 188 13.09 2.96 10.05
CA VAL A 188 12.05 3.80 10.68
C VAL A 188 11.94 3.51 12.18
N MET A 189 12.07 2.25 12.57
CA MET A 189 11.98 1.87 13.98
C MET A 189 13.30 2.03 14.75
N ASP A 190 14.43 2.24 14.09
CA ASP A 190 15.78 2.09 14.66
C ASP A 190 15.97 0.72 15.32
N VAL A 191 15.89 -0.33 14.51
CA VAL A 191 16.16 -1.72 14.92
C VAL A 191 17.03 -2.40 13.88
N ASP A 192 17.70 -3.48 14.29
CA ASP A 192 18.58 -4.25 13.42
C ASP A 192 17.77 -5.30 12.62
N VAL A 193 18.35 -5.75 11.50
CA VAL A 193 17.81 -6.86 10.70
C VAL A 193 18.83 -8.00 10.73
N LEU A 194 18.42 -9.14 11.28
CA LEU A 194 19.18 -10.38 11.19
C LEU A 194 18.70 -11.16 9.97
N LEU A 195 19.62 -11.51 9.08
CA LEU A 195 19.32 -12.26 7.87
C LEU A 195 19.59 -13.75 8.11
N ALA A 196 18.58 -14.57 7.80
CA ALA A 196 18.69 -16.01 7.76
C ALA A 196 18.79 -16.48 6.29
N ARG A 197 19.64 -17.48 6.06
CA ARG A 197 19.78 -18.10 4.76
C ARG A 197 18.51 -18.83 4.35
N VAL A 198 18.29 -18.91 3.05
CA VAL A 198 17.23 -19.73 2.47
C VAL A 198 17.78 -21.06 1.95
N ASP A 199 16.92 -22.06 1.84
CA ASP A 199 17.29 -23.34 1.23
C ASP A 199 17.39 -23.26 -0.30
N GLY A 200 17.68 -24.40 -0.95
CA GLY A 200 17.77 -24.48 -2.41
C GLY A 200 16.48 -24.12 -3.16
N ASP A 201 15.32 -24.19 -2.48
CA ASP A 201 14.02 -23.77 -3.02
C ASP A 201 13.68 -22.30 -2.66
N ARG A 202 14.65 -21.55 -2.12
CA ARG A 202 14.49 -20.17 -1.61
C ARG A 202 13.48 -20.04 -0.47
N ARG A 203 13.35 -21.07 0.37
CA ARG A 203 12.47 -21.05 1.55
C ARG A 203 13.26 -20.74 2.82
N LEU A 204 12.69 -19.88 3.66
CA LEU A 204 13.17 -19.68 5.03
C LEU A 204 12.78 -20.89 5.88
N ARG A 205 13.75 -21.51 6.56
CA ARG A 205 13.55 -22.72 7.38
C ARG A 205 13.78 -22.43 8.87
N GLY A 206 13.10 -23.19 9.73
CA GLY A 206 13.12 -22.96 11.18
C GLY A 206 14.48 -23.17 11.83
N ASP A 207 15.29 -24.09 11.31
CA ASP A 207 16.68 -24.30 11.71
C ASP A 207 17.56 -23.08 11.39
N ALA A 208 17.44 -22.52 10.19
CA ALA A 208 18.16 -21.29 9.80
C ALA A 208 17.72 -20.08 10.64
N VAL A 209 16.42 -19.98 10.98
CA VAL A 209 15.91 -18.97 11.91
C VAL A 209 16.52 -19.16 13.30
N ALA A 210 16.55 -20.39 13.82
CA ALA A 210 17.12 -20.68 15.13
C ALA A 210 18.63 -20.39 15.19
N GLU A 211 19.38 -20.74 14.14
CA GLU A 211 20.81 -20.44 14.02
C GLU A 211 21.07 -18.94 14.03
N ALA A 212 20.33 -18.16 13.24
CA ALA A 212 20.48 -16.70 13.20
C ALA A 212 20.11 -16.03 14.53
N ILE A 213 19.10 -16.54 15.25
CA ILE A 213 18.77 -16.05 16.61
C ILE A 213 19.89 -16.41 17.60
N ALA A 214 20.46 -17.61 17.51
CA ALA A 214 21.54 -18.05 18.39
C ALA A 214 22.84 -17.27 18.15
N GLY A 215 23.15 -16.92 16.90
CA GLY A 215 24.33 -16.16 16.48
C GLY A 215 24.19 -14.63 16.55
N ARG A 216 23.10 -14.11 17.13
CA ARG A 216 22.88 -12.66 17.24
C ARG A 216 23.95 -11.99 18.11
N PRO A 217 24.29 -10.70 17.87
CA PRO A 217 25.24 -9.97 18.71
C PRO A 217 24.79 -9.87 20.17
N ASP A 218 25.74 -9.77 21.09
CA ASP A 218 25.46 -9.59 22.52
C ASP A 218 24.60 -8.35 22.78
N GLY A 219 23.67 -8.47 23.73
CA GLY A 219 22.71 -7.40 24.05
C GLY A 219 21.61 -7.18 23.01
N THR A 220 21.58 -7.97 21.94
CA THR A 220 20.51 -7.95 20.92
C THR A 220 19.40 -8.93 21.27
N GLU A 221 18.15 -8.55 21.05
CA GLU A 221 17.00 -9.42 21.21
C GLU A 221 16.09 -9.36 19.98
N VAL A 222 15.60 -10.52 19.54
CA VAL A 222 14.74 -10.63 18.36
C VAL A 222 13.28 -10.55 18.80
N PHE A 223 12.54 -9.57 18.28
CA PHE A 223 11.12 -9.38 18.62
C PHE A 223 10.15 -9.91 17.55
N ALA A 224 10.64 -10.18 16.33
CA ALA A 224 9.80 -10.62 15.23
C ALA A 224 10.59 -11.46 14.20
N VAL A 225 9.88 -12.34 13.50
CA VAL A 225 10.35 -13.06 12.31
C VAL A 225 9.43 -12.68 11.15
N VAL A 226 9.99 -12.15 10.07
CA VAL A 226 9.25 -11.79 8.85
C VAL A 226 9.36 -12.93 7.84
N ALA A 227 8.31 -13.75 7.77
CA ALA A 227 8.17 -14.81 6.78
C ALA A 227 7.45 -14.29 5.52
N THR A 228 8.01 -14.53 4.34
CA THR A 228 7.44 -14.08 3.06
C THR A 228 6.85 -15.26 2.30
N ALA A 229 5.56 -15.16 1.94
CA ALA A 229 4.90 -16.08 1.01
C ALA A 229 4.84 -15.44 -0.37
N GLY A 230 5.71 -15.88 -1.29
CA GLY A 230 5.88 -15.25 -2.62
C GLY A 230 6.92 -14.13 -2.59
N THR A 231 8.20 -14.50 -2.61
CA THR A 231 9.32 -13.55 -2.69
C THR A 231 9.29 -12.82 -4.05
N THR A 232 9.50 -11.50 -4.04
CA THR A 232 9.72 -10.68 -5.25
C THR A 232 10.95 -11.12 -6.01
#